data_AF-A0A353KSD2-F1
#
_entry.id   AF-A0A353KSD2-F1
#
_cell.length_a   1.000
_cell.length_b   1.000
_cell.length_c   1.000
_cell.angle_alpha   90.00
_cell.angle_beta   90.00
_cell.angle_gamma   90.00
#
_symmetry.space_group_name_H-M   'P 1'
#
loop_
_entity.id
_entity.type
_entity.pdbx_description
1 polymer ?
#
loop_
_entity_poly.entity_id
_entity_poly.type
_entity_poly.pdbx_seq_one_letter_code
_entity_poly.pdbx_strand_id
1 'polypeptide(L)'
;MIEEGDRIAVGLSGGKDSVTLLCILAAMKRFYPAKFDLVAITVDTGLGISEEEVSAVAELCDRLGVEYVVERTLIGKIVFEERKEKNPCSLCANMRRGALNNAAKRLGCNKVALGHHADDLIETLFLSLFYESRLSTFSPV
;
A
#
# COMPACT_ATOMS: atom_id res chain seq x y z
N MET A 1 -11.42 10.69 -8.35
CA MET A 1 -10.36 9.92 -7.66
C MET A 1 -9.12 10.78 -7.47
N ILE A 2 -8.49 11.30 -8.54
CA ILE A 2 -7.39 12.29 -8.46
C ILE A 2 -7.94 13.70 -8.73
N GLU A 3 -7.55 14.67 -7.91
CA GLU A 3 -7.98 16.07 -7.92
C GLU A 3 -6.76 16.99 -7.89
N GLU A 4 -6.96 18.25 -8.27
CA GLU A 4 -5.90 19.26 -8.31
C GLU A 4 -5.30 19.47 -6.91
N GLY A 5 -3.97 19.43 -6.82
CA GLY A 5 -3.23 19.64 -5.57
C GLY A 5 -3.15 18.40 -4.68
N ASP A 6 -3.61 17.23 -5.12
CA ASP A 6 -3.47 16.00 -4.35
C ASP A 6 -2.00 15.66 -4.08
N ARG A 7 -1.72 15.21 -2.87
CA ARG A 7 -0.49 14.48 -2.53
C ARG A 7 -0.87 13.04 -2.19
N ILE A 8 -0.54 12.12 -3.08
CA ILE A 8 -1.02 10.74 -3.03
C ILE A 8 0.09 9.84 -2.49
N ALA A 9 -0.18 9.14 -1.40
CA ALA A 9 0.67 8.07 -0.90
C ALA A 9 0.40 6.78 -1.70
N VAL A 10 1.42 6.17 -2.28
CA VAL A 10 1.33 4.87 -2.95
C VAL A 10 1.90 3.80 -2.00
N GLY A 11 1.06 2.86 -1.57
CA GLY A 11 1.50 1.74 -0.75
C GLY A 11 2.33 0.76 -1.58
N LEU A 12 3.63 0.68 -1.31
CA LEU A 12 4.60 -0.05 -2.12
C LEU A 12 5.14 -1.26 -1.36
N SER A 13 4.63 -2.45 -1.69
CA SER A 13 5.06 -3.71 -1.07
C SER A 13 6.28 -4.34 -1.76
N GLY A 14 6.71 -3.78 -2.89
CA GLY A 14 7.71 -4.39 -3.78
C GLY A 14 7.13 -5.41 -4.77
N GLY A 15 5.85 -5.78 -4.62
CA GLY A 15 5.15 -6.66 -5.55
C GLY A 15 4.79 -5.97 -6.87
N LYS A 16 4.65 -6.77 -7.94
CA LYS A 16 4.36 -6.32 -9.31
C LYS A 16 3.19 -5.34 -9.38
N ASP A 17 2.12 -5.54 -8.61
CA ASP A 17 0.90 -4.75 -8.70
C ASP A 17 1.11 -3.35 -8.12
N SER A 18 1.77 -3.27 -6.96
CA SER A 18 2.14 -1.99 -6.33
C SER A 18 3.17 -1.20 -7.15
N VAL A 19 4.14 -1.89 -7.75
CA VAL A 19 5.15 -1.29 -8.63
C VAL A 19 4.50 -0.79 -9.92
N THR A 20 3.61 -1.58 -10.52
CA THR A 20 2.87 -1.19 -11.73
C THR A 20 2.01 0.04 -11.47
N LEU A 21 1.28 0.07 -10.35
CA LEU A 21 0.50 1.24 -9.94
C LEU A 21 1.37 2.50 -9.83
N LEU A 22 2.52 2.41 -9.17
CA LEU A 22 3.46 3.53 -9.04
C LEU A 22 3.91 4.05 -10.42
N CYS A 23 4.33 3.14 -11.31
CA CYS A 23 4.77 3.50 -12.66
C CYS A 23 3.66 4.18 -13.47
N ILE A 24 2.42 3.67 -13.38
CA ILE A 24 1.26 4.26 -14.07
C ILE A 24 1.00 5.67 -13.55
N LEU A 25 0.92 5.86 -12.22
CA LEU A 25 0.66 7.18 -11.64
C LEU A 25 1.77 8.18 -11.96
N ALA A 26 3.03 7.76 -11.90
CA ALA A 26 4.18 8.59 -12.26
C ALA A 26 4.13 9.00 -13.74
N ALA A 27 3.78 8.06 -14.65
CA ALA A 27 3.61 8.37 -16.06
C ALA A 27 2.41 9.32 -16.30
N MET A 28 1.32 9.12 -15.58
CA MET A 28 0.11 9.96 -15.67
C MET A 28 0.38 11.42 -15.31
N LYS A 29 1.31 11.72 -14.38
CA LYS A 29 1.70 13.12 -14.06
C LYS A 29 2.04 13.96 -15.30
N ARG A 30 2.49 13.33 -16.39
CA ARG A 30 2.90 14.00 -17.63
C ARG A 30 1.74 14.57 -18.44
N PHE A 31 0.56 13.95 -18.37
CA PHE A 31 -0.56 14.26 -19.27
C PHE A 31 -1.91 14.41 -18.55
N TYR A 32 -2.02 13.99 -17.29
CA TYR A 32 -3.26 14.13 -16.54
C TYR A 32 -3.58 15.62 -16.31
N PRO A 33 -4.84 16.05 -16.50
CA PRO A 33 -5.21 17.46 -16.39
C PRO A 33 -4.96 18.06 -15.00
N ALA A 34 -5.23 17.29 -13.95
CA ALA A 34 -5.00 17.72 -12.57
C ALA A 34 -3.54 17.52 -12.17
N LYS A 35 -2.92 18.52 -11.54
CA LYS A 35 -1.58 18.36 -10.97
C LYS A 35 -1.66 17.71 -9.60
N PHE A 36 -0.79 16.73 -9.38
CA PHE A 36 -0.70 15.99 -8.13
C PHE A 36 0.75 15.53 -7.90
N ASP A 37 1.06 15.25 -6.64
CA ASP A 37 2.34 14.69 -6.21
C ASP A 37 2.19 13.28 -5.66
N LEU A 38 3.29 12.53 -5.71
CA LEU A 38 3.36 11.14 -5.32
C LEU A 38 4.41 10.97 -4.23
N VAL A 39 4.09 10.12 -3.26
CA VAL A 39 5.05 9.61 -2.28
C VAL A 39 4.86 8.10 -2.20
N ALA A 40 5.91 7.33 -2.46
CA ALA A 40 5.92 5.89 -2.30
C ALA A 40 6.24 5.53 -0.85
N ILE A 41 5.46 4.65 -0.23
CA ILE A 41 5.64 4.23 1.15
C ILE A 41 5.70 2.70 1.24
N THR A 42 6.81 2.17 1.72
CA THR A 42 6.94 0.76 2.11
C THR A 42 6.79 0.63 3.62
N VAL A 43 5.91 -0.26 4.08
CA VAL A 43 5.79 -0.60 5.50
C VAL A 43 6.63 -1.84 5.78
N ASP A 44 7.72 -1.66 6.49
CA ASP A 44 8.55 -2.76 6.97
C ASP A 44 7.98 -3.30 8.29
N THR A 45 7.55 -4.55 8.27
CA THR A 45 6.97 -5.25 9.43
C THR A 45 8.02 -5.82 10.38
N GLY A 46 9.30 -5.79 10.01
CA GLY A 46 10.38 -6.45 10.73
C GLY A 46 10.44 -7.95 10.51
N LEU A 47 9.86 -8.47 9.43
CA LEU A 47 9.81 -9.91 9.10
C LEU A 47 10.71 -10.31 7.91
N GLY A 48 11.63 -9.44 7.50
CA GLY A 48 12.63 -9.78 6.47
C GLY A 48 12.42 -9.14 5.11
N ILE A 49 12.09 -7.84 5.08
CA ILE A 49 12.39 -7.03 3.89
C ILE A 49 13.92 -6.92 3.81
N SER A 50 14.50 -7.32 2.67
CA SER A 50 15.94 -7.21 2.45
C SER A 50 16.34 -5.78 2.09
N GLU A 51 17.55 -5.38 2.49
CA GLU A 51 18.12 -4.08 2.08
C GLU A 51 18.28 -3.99 0.54
N GLU A 52 18.48 -5.12 -0.14
CA GLU A 52 18.54 -5.19 -1.61
C GLU A 52 17.18 -4.83 -2.25
N GLU A 53 16.07 -5.37 -1.73
CA GLU A 53 14.72 -5.02 -2.19
C GLU A 53 14.41 -3.55 -1.96
N VAL A 54 14.76 -3.02 -0.78
CA VAL A 54 14.58 -1.59 -0.46
C VAL A 54 15.40 -0.73 -1.41
N SER A 55 16.65 -1.09 -1.67
CA SER A 55 17.53 -0.35 -2.59
C SER A 55 16.98 -0.35 -4.01
N ALA A 56 16.56 -1.50 -4.54
CA ALA A 56 16.01 -1.61 -5.88
C ALA A 56 14.72 -0.77 -6.04
N VAL A 57 13.87 -0.76 -5.02
CA VAL A 57 12.66 0.06 -5.00
C VAL A 57 12.99 1.55 -4.90
N ALA A 58 13.98 1.92 -4.08
CA ALA A 58 14.44 3.30 -3.95
C ALA A 58 14.99 3.83 -5.28
N GLU A 59 15.81 3.05 -5.99
CA GLU A 59 16.33 3.40 -7.32
C GLU A 59 15.22 3.60 -8.35
N LEU A 60 14.18 2.74 -8.32
CA LEU A 60 13.02 2.92 -9.18
C LEU A 60 12.29 4.24 -8.88
N CYS A 61 12.06 4.54 -7.60
CA CYS A 61 11.39 5.76 -7.18
C CYS A 61 12.17 7.01 -7.58
N ASP A 62 13.49 7.00 -7.41
CA ASP A 62 14.39 8.09 -7.83
C ASP A 62 14.31 8.34 -9.35
N ARG A 63 14.37 7.27 -10.15
CA ARG A 63 14.20 7.34 -11.62
C ARG A 63 12.84 7.91 -12.05
N LEU A 64 11.79 7.69 -11.25
CA LEU A 64 10.46 8.21 -11.49
C LEU A 64 10.24 9.63 -10.90
N GLY A 65 11.22 10.16 -10.17
CA GLY A 65 11.10 11.44 -9.46
C GLY A 65 10.04 11.39 -8.35
N VAL A 66 9.90 10.25 -7.66
CA VAL A 66 8.93 10.03 -6.58
C VAL A 66 9.67 9.89 -5.25
N GLU A 67 9.25 10.65 -4.24
CA GLU A 67 9.77 10.51 -2.88
C GLU A 67 9.49 9.11 -2.34
N TYR A 68 10.49 8.45 -1.76
CA TYR A 68 10.35 7.11 -1.19
C TYR A 68 10.62 7.10 0.31
N VAL A 69 9.69 6.50 1.07
CA VAL A 69 9.76 6.41 2.53
C VAL A 69 9.58 4.97 2.97
N VAL A 70 10.47 4.50 3.84
CA VAL A 70 10.33 3.22 4.53
C VAL A 70 9.83 3.47 5.95
N GLU A 71 8.59 3.06 6.23
CA GLU A 71 8.01 3.11 7.56
C GLU A 71 8.33 1.80 8.30
N ARG A 72 9.34 1.86 9.17
CA ARG A 72 9.77 0.71 9.98
C ARG A 72 8.83 0.52 11.18
N THR A 73 8.36 -0.72 11.37
CA THR A 73 7.39 -1.05 12.41
C THR A 73 7.80 -2.31 13.18
N LEU A 74 7.16 -2.54 14.32
CA LEU A 74 7.31 -3.76 15.13
C LEU A 74 6.16 -4.75 14.93
N ILE A 75 5.43 -4.64 13.81
CA ILE A 75 4.21 -5.43 13.56
C ILE A 75 4.49 -6.93 13.64
N GLY A 76 5.57 -7.39 13.01
CA GLY A 76 5.97 -8.79 13.00
C GLY A 76 6.16 -9.34 14.40
N LYS A 77 6.98 -8.66 15.21
CA LYS A 77 7.19 -9.01 16.60
C LYS A 77 5.87 -9.09 17.38
N ILE A 78 5.02 -8.07 17.26
CA ILE A 78 3.75 -8.00 17.99
C ILE A 78 2.81 -9.16 17.61
N VAL A 79 2.68 -9.45 16.32
CA VAL A 79 1.74 -10.46 15.82
C VAL A 79 2.22 -11.88 16.16
N PHE A 80 3.51 -12.16 15.92
CA PHE A 80 4.05 -13.52 15.97
C PHE A 80 4.64 -13.91 17.33
N GLU A 81 5.28 -12.99 18.05
CA GLU A 81 5.95 -13.30 19.33
C GLU A 81 5.08 -12.95 20.54
N GLU A 82 4.50 -11.75 20.55
CA GLU A 82 3.77 -11.23 21.71
C GLU A 82 2.32 -11.77 21.77
N ARG A 83 1.55 -11.56 20.69
CA ARG A 83 0.13 -12.00 20.62
C ARG A 83 -0.02 -13.49 20.34
N LYS A 84 0.94 -14.07 19.61
CA LYS A 84 0.89 -15.45 19.09
C LYS A 84 -0.47 -15.73 18.41
N GLU A 85 -0.88 -14.79 17.57
CA GLU A 85 -2.21 -14.78 16.97
C GLU A 85 -2.44 -16.06 16.15
N LYS A 86 -3.58 -16.73 16.35
CA LYS A 86 -3.88 -17.98 15.61
C LYS A 86 -4.06 -17.73 14.12
N ASN A 87 -4.62 -16.56 13.77
CA ASN A 87 -4.84 -16.12 12.39
C ASN A 87 -4.09 -14.79 12.15
N PRO A 88 -2.75 -14.84 12.05
CA PRO A 88 -1.91 -13.64 12.11
C PRO A 88 -2.12 -12.69 10.92
N CYS A 89 -2.56 -13.21 9.78
CA CYS A 89 -2.72 -12.44 8.54
C CYS A 89 -3.70 -11.28 8.67
N SER A 90 -4.83 -11.48 9.37
CA SER A 90 -5.86 -10.44 9.53
C SER A 90 -5.33 -9.27 10.38
N LEU A 91 -4.75 -9.57 11.54
CA LEU A 91 -4.17 -8.56 12.44
C LEU A 91 -3.00 -7.85 11.76
N CYS A 92 -2.09 -8.59 11.12
CA CYS A 92 -0.95 -8.03 10.40
C CYS A 92 -1.40 -7.09 9.26
N ALA A 93 -2.41 -7.48 8.46
CA ALA A 93 -2.95 -6.63 7.40
C ALA A 93 -3.55 -5.33 7.94
N ASN A 94 -4.32 -5.40 9.04
CA ASN A 94 -4.90 -4.22 9.68
C ASN A 94 -3.83 -3.28 10.25
N MET A 95 -2.81 -3.84 10.93
CA MET A 95 -1.71 -3.04 11.46
C MET A 95 -0.87 -2.39 10.36
N ARG A 96 -0.59 -3.12 9.26
CA ARG A 96 0.13 -2.55 8.09
C ARG A 96 -0.64 -1.40 7.46
N ARG A 97 -1.96 -1.55 7.29
CA ARG A 97 -2.83 -0.48 6.79
C ARG A 97 -2.84 0.73 7.73
N GLY A 98 -2.87 0.50 9.04
CA GLY A 98 -2.75 1.56 10.05
C GLY A 98 -1.43 2.32 9.96
N ALA A 99 -0.31 1.60 9.88
CA ALA A 99 1.02 2.18 9.73
C ALA A 99 1.14 3.02 8.44
N LEU A 100 0.68 2.48 7.31
CA LEU A 100 0.66 3.19 6.02
C LEU A 100 -0.16 4.48 6.11
N ASN A 101 -1.37 4.43 6.67
CA ASN A 101 -2.23 5.61 6.80
C ASN A 101 -1.62 6.67 7.74
N ASN A 102 -0.94 6.25 8.81
CA ASN A 102 -0.25 7.16 9.72
C ASN A 102 0.95 7.83 9.05
N ALA A 103 1.74 7.07 8.29
CA ALA A 103 2.85 7.60 7.50
C ALA A 103 2.35 8.59 6.44
N ALA A 104 1.31 8.24 5.69
CA ALA A 104 0.68 9.12 4.71
C ALA A 104 0.22 10.44 5.34
N LYS A 105 -0.47 10.40 6.49
CA LYS A 105 -0.88 11.60 7.23
C LYS A 105 0.32 12.44 7.68
N ARG A 106 1.37 11.82 8.23
CA ARG A 106 2.61 12.49 8.67
C ARG A 106 3.32 13.19 7.51
N LEU A 107 3.23 12.62 6.31
CA LEU A 107 3.79 13.16 5.07
C LEU A 107 2.81 14.13 4.38
N GLY A 108 1.68 14.48 4.99
CA GLY A 108 0.71 15.41 4.40
C GLY A 108 0.02 14.89 3.15
N CYS A 109 -0.01 13.57 2.94
CA CYS A 109 -0.78 12.97 1.86
C CYS A 109 -2.27 12.98 2.22
N ASN A 110 -3.09 13.43 1.28
CA ASN A 110 -4.55 13.48 1.44
C ASN A 110 -5.25 12.25 0.82
N LYS A 111 -4.53 11.43 0.04
CA LYS A 111 -5.05 10.19 -0.56
C LYS A 111 -4.04 9.05 -0.43
N VAL A 112 -4.55 7.82 -0.42
CA VAL A 112 -3.75 6.58 -0.41
C VAL A 112 -4.19 5.70 -1.58
N ALA A 113 -3.25 5.34 -2.43
CA ALA A 113 -3.45 4.43 -3.56
C ALA A 113 -2.82 3.06 -3.24
N LEU A 114 -3.59 1.99 -3.50
CA LEU A 114 -3.19 0.60 -3.27
C LEU A 114 -3.37 -0.21 -4.56
N GLY A 115 -2.46 -1.15 -4.82
CA GLY A 115 -2.44 -1.97 -6.03
C GLY A 115 -3.46 -3.11 -6.07
N HIS A 116 -4.67 -2.94 -5.50
CA HIS A 116 -5.72 -3.95 -5.63
C HIS A 116 -6.32 -3.92 -7.04
N HIS A 117 -6.57 -5.09 -7.60
CA HIS A 117 -7.13 -5.27 -8.94
C HIS A 117 -8.43 -6.09 -8.91
N ALA A 118 -8.98 -6.37 -10.10
CA ALA A 118 -10.27 -7.05 -10.25
C ALA A 118 -10.33 -8.42 -9.55
N ASP A 119 -9.24 -9.20 -9.59
CA ASP A 119 -9.22 -10.51 -8.96
C ASP A 119 -9.34 -10.40 -7.42
N ASP A 120 -8.70 -9.42 -6.77
CA ASP A 120 -8.86 -9.19 -5.32
C ASP A 120 -10.32 -8.91 -4.95
N LEU A 121 -11.03 -8.17 -5.81
CA LEU A 121 -12.44 -7.84 -5.64
C LEU A 121 -13.31 -9.09 -5.71
N ILE A 122 -13.02 -9.98 -6.67
CA ILE A 122 -13.70 -11.27 -6.84
C ILE A 122 -13.39 -12.20 -5.67
N GLU A 123 -12.13 -12.29 -5.25
CA GLU A 123 -11.73 -13.08 -4.08
C GLU A 123 -12.45 -12.62 -2.82
N THR A 124 -12.47 -11.30 -2.56
CA THR A 124 -13.18 -10.72 -1.41
C THR A 124 -14.69 -10.99 -1.48
N LEU A 125 -15.27 -10.94 -2.68
CA LEU A 125 -16.68 -11.29 -2.89
C LEU A 125 -16.95 -12.75 -2.53
N PHE A 126 -16.11 -13.68 -2.98
CA PHE A 126 -16.26 -15.10 -2.65
C PHE A 126 -16.04 -15.39 -1.16
N LEU A 127 -15.09 -14.71 -0.51
CA LEU A 127 -14.92 -14.81 0.94
C LEU A 127 -16.20 -14.38 1.68
N SER A 128 -16.78 -13.24 1.31
CA SER A 128 -18.02 -12.74 1.92
C SER A 128 -19.22 -13.65 1.63
N LEU A 129 -19.32 -14.16 0.40
CA LEU A 129 -20.42 -15.02 -0.01
C LEU A 129 -20.39 -16.37 0.73
N PHE A 130 -19.24 -17.04 0.75
CA PHE A 130 -19.15 -18.41 1.28
C PHE A 130 -19.00 -18.46 2.80
N TYR A 131 -18.31 -17.51 3.43
CA TYR A 131 -18.07 -17.55 4.87
C TYR A 131 -19.02 -16.68 5.68
N GLU A 132 -19.69 -15.70 5.05
CA GLU A 132 -20.59 -14.77 5.74
C GLU A 132 -22.02 -14.78 5.18
N SER A 133 -22.30 -15.54 4.10
CA SER A 133 -23.59 -15.54 3.39
C SER A 133 -24.02 -14.14 2.92
N ARG A 134 -23.04 -13.32 2.52
CA ARG A 134 -23.27 -11.90 2.16
C ARG A 134 -22.72 -11.59 0.77
N LEU A 135 -23.55 -10.96 -0.07
CA LEU A 135 -23.11 -10.36 -1.33
C LEU A 135 -22.47 -9.00 -1.06
N SER A 136 -21.16 -9.01 -0.76
CA SER A 136 -20.39 -7.81 -0.45
C SER A 136 -18.94 -7.95 -0.89
N THR A 137 -18.29 -6.84 -1.21
CA THR A 137 -16.85 -6.74 -1.49
C THR A 137 -16.34 -5.38 -0.99
N PHE A 138 -15.02 -5.14 -1.06
CA PHE A 138 -14.47 -3.84 -0.68
C PHE A 138 -14.97 -2.74 -1.64
N SER A 139 -15.21 -1.55 -1.11
CA SER A 139 -15.71 -0.44 -1.91
C SER A 139 -14.63 0.02 -2.91
N PRO A 140 -14.94 0.11 -4.21
CA PRO A 140 -14.10 0.83 -5.17
C PRO A 140 -14.31 2.32 -4.88
N VAL A 141 -13.33 2.96 -4.23
CA VAL A 141 -13.29 4.43 -4.11
C VAL A 141 -12.97 5.06 -5.44
#